data_AF-A0A7C5YRI9-F1
#
_entry.id   AF-A0A7C5YRI9-F1
#
_cell.length_a   1.000
_cell.length_b   1.000
_cell.length_c   1.000
_cell.angle_alpha   90.00
_cell.angle_beta   90.00
_cell.angle_gamma   90.00
#
_symmetry.space_group_name_H-M   'P 1'
#
loop_
_entity.id
_entity.type
_entity.pdbx_description
1 polymer ?
#
loop_
_entity_poly.entity_id
_entity_poly.type
_entity_poly.pdbx_seq_one_letter_code
_entity_poly.pdbx_strand_id
1 'polypeptide(L)'
;MDLPTTIALAVKCSKEFEELTAMLYENLSSLYTNNKEFSLAFKWLSIESYNHAKFMEDIYRVLNITISSYNCREFVGEPWRRVEILLDLIKKNADIGIDEVLNGLEIIEKFVGEETYSRLLYPLLDKLIKELNISLKVISNILSEIIEEEKYHEIIIRMLKEKIQ
;
A
#
# COMPACT_ATOMS: atom_id res chain seq x y z
N MET A 1 19.27 -12.59 6.66
CA MET A 1 18.49 -13.24 5.59
C MET A 1 19.29 -13.14 4.31
N ASP A 2 19.23 -14.14 3.42
CA ASP A 2 19.76 -13.98 2.07
C ASP A 2 18.90 -13.00 1.25
N LEU A 3 19.42 -12.56 0.11
CA LEU A 3 18.74 -11.59 -0.76
C LEU A 3 17.38 -12.11 -1.26
N PRO A 4 17.26 -13.35 -1.81
CA PRO A 4 15.98 -13.87 -2.27
C PRO A 4 14.90 -13.89 -1.17
N THR A 5 15.25 -14.32 0.04
CA THR A 5 14.30 -14.34 1.18
C THR A 5 13.90 -12.93 1.60
N THR A 6 14.84 -11.98 1.58
CA THR A 6 14.54 -10.57 1.91
C THR A 6 13.54 -9.97 0.91
N ILE A 7 13.69 -10.27 -0.38
CA ILE A 7 12.78 -9.80 -1.43
C ILE A 7 11.41 -10.43 -1.28
N ALA A 8 11.35 -11.75 -1.16
CA ALA A 8 10.08 -12.43 -0.97
C ALA A 8 9.35 -11.93 0.28
N LEU A 9 10.10 -11.55 1.34
CA LEU A 9 9.52 -10.97 2.54
C LEU A 9 8.94 -9.59 2.28
N ALA A 10 9.71 -8.71 1.65
CA ALA A 10 9.26 -7.37 1.31
C ALA A 10 8.02 -7.43 0.41
N VAL A 11 8.01 -8.25 -0.64
CA VAL A 11 6.87 -8.42 -1.55
C VAL A 11 5.64 -8.94 -0.79
N LYS A 12 5.83 -9.94 0.07
CA LYS A 12 4.73 -10.47 0.90
C LYS A 12 4.15 -9.40 1.81
N CYS A 13 4.98 -8.63 2.50
CA CYS A 13 4.50 -7.61 3.43
C CYS A 13 3.89 -6.41 2.70
N SER A 14 4.38 -6.05 1.52
CA SER A 14 3.74 -5.05 0.66
C SER A 14 2.36 -5.52 0.21
N LYS A 15 2.21 -6.78 -0.23
CA LYS A 15 0.89 -7.36 -0.54
C LYS A 15 -0.07 -7.22 0.65
N GLU A 16 0.32 -7.72 1.82
CA GLU A 16 -0.56 -7.73 2.99
C GLU A 16 -0.92 -6.30 3.43
N PHE A 17 0.01 -5.35 3.31
CA PHE A 17 -0.24 -3.96 3.64
C PHE A 17 -1.19 -3.29 2.64
N GLU A 18 -1.02 -3.53 1.34
CA GLU A 18 -1.93 -3.04 0.30
C GLU A 18 -3.35 -3.58 0.48
N GLU A 19 -3.52 -4.86 0.81
CA GLU A 19 -4.85 -5.43 1.10
C GLU A 19 -5.49 -4.73 2.29
N LEU A 20 -4.71 -4.44 3.34
CA LEU A 20 -5.19 -3.76 4.54
C LEU A 20 -5.58 -2.30 4.25
N THR A 21 -4.78 -1.59 3.46
CA THR A 21 -5.05 -0.21 3.00
C THR A 21 -6.27 -0.17 2.08
N ALA A 22 -6.39 -1.12 1.16
CA ALA A 22 -7.56 -1.26 0.29
C ALA A 22 -8.85 -1.47 1.08
N MET A 23 -8.81 -2.30 2.13
CA MET A 23 -9.92 -2.49 3.06
C MET A 23 -10.27 -1.20 3.80
N LEU A 24 -9.29 -0.43 4.27
CA LEU A 24 -9.53 0.87 4.90
C LEU A 24 -10.27 1.79 3.94
N TYR A 25 -9.81 1.93 2.70
CA TYR A 25 -10.45 2.75 1.69
C TYR A 25 -11.88 2.31 1.36
N GLU A 26 -12.14 1.00 1.28
CA GLU A 26 -13.49 0.49 1.05
C GLU A 26 -14.46 0.85 2.20
N ASN A 27 -13.98 0.75 3.43
CA ASN A 27 -14.75 1.13 4.62
C ASN A 27 -15.04 2.64 4.63
N LEU A 28 -14.03 3.47 4.31
CA LEU A 28 -14.19 4.92 4.21
C LEU A 28 -15.18 5.30 3.09
N SER A 29 -15.07 4.67 1.92
CA SER A 29 -16.01 4.86 0.82
C SER A 29 -17.47 4.64 1.26
N SER A 30 -17.69 3.63 2.10
CA SER A 30 -19.02 3.28 2.63
C SER A 30 -19.50 4.26 3.71
N LEU A 31 -18.58 4.77 4.54
CA LEU A 31 -18.87 5.75 5.59
C LEU A 31 -19.28 7.11 5.00
N TYR A 32 -18.62 7.55 3.93
CA TYR A 32 -18.83 8.86 3.32
C TYR A 32 -19.85 8.86 2.17
N THR A 33 -20.81 7.93 2.13
CA THR A 33 -21.83 7.83 1.05
C THR A 33 -22.63 9.13 0.82
N ASN A 34 -22.81 9.96 1.83
CA ASN A 34 -23.47 11.27 1.72
C ASN A 34 -22.58 12.35 1.08
N ASN A 35 -21.26 12.15 1.03
CA ASN A 35 -20.29 12.98 0.32
C ASN A 35 -19.77 12.21 -0.90
N LYS A 36 -20.44 12.37 -2.04
CA LYS A 36 -20.19 11.59 -3.27
C LYS A 36 -18.75 11.67 -3.75
N GLU A 37 -18.09 12.82 -3.59
CA GLU A 37 -16.70 13.01 -4.04
C GLU A 37 -15.73 12.20 -3.19
N PHE A 38 -15.87 12.26 -1.87
CA PHE A 38 -15.07 11.47 -0.93
C PHE A 38 -15.32 9.97 -1.12
N SER A 39 -16.59 9.57 -1.22
CA SER A 39 -16.96 8.18 -1.44
C SER A 39 -16.34 7.63 -2.74
N LEU A 40 -16.41 8.38 -3.84
CA LEU A 40 -15.83 7.98 -5.12
C LEU A 40 -14.29 7.90 -5.05
N ALA A 41 -13.64 8.90 -4.46
CA ALA A 41 -12.18 8.91 -4.32
C ALA A 41 -11.69 7.71 -3.52
N PHE A 42 -12.29 7.45 -2.35
CA PHE A 42 -11.94 6.28 -1.54
C PHE A 42 -12.26 4.97 -2.24
N LYS A 43 -13.37 4.88 -3.01
CA LYS A 43 -13.64 3.65 -3.77
C LYS A 43 -12.58 3.39 -4.84
N TRP A 44 -12.13 4.44 -5.54
CA TRP A 44 -11.08 4.32 -6.53
C TRP A 44 -9.75 3.89 -5.90
N LEU A 45 -9.32 4.56 -4.82
CA LEU A 45 -8.10 4.19 -4.07
C LEU A 45 -8.14 2.73 -3.57
N SER A 46 -9.30 2.28 -3.08
CA SER A 46 -9.48 0.88 -2.68
C SER A 46 -9.22 -0.10 -3.83
N ILE A 47 -9.71 0.21 -5.04
CA ILE A 47 -9.53 -0.65 -6.21
C ILE A 47 -8.05 -0.69 -6.61
N GLU A 48 -7.38 0.45 -6.64
CA GLU A 48 -5.97 0.54 -7.01
C GLU A 48 -5.07 -0.23 -6.02
N SER A 49 -5.24 -0.02 -4.71
CA SER A 49 -4.50 -0.79 -3.70
C SER A 49 -4.76 -2.30 -3.81
N TYR A 50 -5.99 -2.74 -4.12
CA TYR A 50 -6.24 -4.16 -4.38
C TYR A 50 -5.52 -4.67 -5.65
N ASN A 51 -5.42 -3.85 -6.69
CA ASN A 51 -4.67 -4.20 -7.90
C ASN A 51 -3.16 -4.34 -7.60
N HIS A 52 -2.60 -3.43 -6.80
CA HIS A 52 -1.21 -3.51 -6.35
C HIS A 52 -0.95 -4.75 -5.51
N ALA A 53 -1.81 -5.02 -4.52
CA ALA A 53 -1.74 -6.25 -3.73
C ALA A 53 -1.74 -7.50 -4.62
N LYS A 54 -2.62 -7.51 -5.63
CA LYS A 54 -2.73 -8.64 -6.56
C LYS A 54 -1.44 -8.83 -7.35
N PHE A 55 -0.85 -7.74 -7.85
CA PHE A 55 0.42 -7.79 -8.54
C PHE A 55 1.56 -8.29 -7.64
N MET A 56 1.61 -7.86 -6.37
CA MET A 56 2.59 -8.35 -5.41
C MET A 56 2.42 -9.85 -5.12
N GLU A 57 1.18 -10.34 -5.06
CA GLU A 57 0.92 -11.78 -4.96
C GLU A 57 1.51 -12.55 -6.16
N ASP A 58 1.34 -12.03 -7.37
CA ASP A 58 1.86 -12.67 -8.58
C ASP A 58 3.39 -12.62 -8.64
N ILE A 59 4.03 -11.52 -8.21
CA ILE A 59 5.50 -11.49 -8.02
C ILE A 59 5.93 -12.56 -7.02
N TYR A 60 5.26 -12.64 -5.85
CA TYR A 60 5.61 -13.60 -4.81
C TYR A 60 5.55 -15.05 -5.32
N ARG A 61 4.52 -15.37 -6.13
CA ARG A 61 4.38 -16.68 -6.78
C ARG A 61 5.51 -16.96 -7.78
N VAL A 62 5.91 -15.96 -8.57
CA VAL A 62 7.03 -16.08 -9.53
C VAL A 62 8.36 -16.32 -8.81
N LEU A 63 8.58 -15.66 -7.67
CA LEU A 63 9.78 -15.88 -6.86
C LEU A 63 9.86 -17.32 -6.33
N ASN A 64 8.71 -17.97 -6.08
CA ASN A 64 8.61 -19.36 -5.61
C ASN A 64 9.44 -19.63 -4.33
N ILE A 65 9.52 -18.65 -3.44
CA ILE A 65 10.24 -18.74 -2.17
C ILE A 65 9.20 -18.89 -1.05
N THR A 66 9.36 -19.93 -0.24
CA THR A 66 8.49 -20.14 0.92
C THR A 66 9.04 -19.41 2.13
N ILE A 67 8.32 -18.39 2.60
CA ILE A 67 8.63 -17.72 3.86
C ILE A 67 7.72 -18.27 4.95
N SER A 68 8.33 -18.95 5.94
CA SER A 68 7.66 -19.32 7.19
C SER A 68 7.20 -18.07 7.93
N SER A 69 6.10 -18.17 8.68
CA SER A 69 5.45 -17.08 9.44
C SER A 69 6.36 -15.90 9.78
N TYR A 70 6.05 -14.73 9.20
CA TYR A 70 6.73 -13.48 9.50
C TYR A 70 5.69 -12.43 9.87
N ASN A 71 6.05 -11.51 10.77
CA ASN A 71 5.17 -10.47 11.23
C ASN A 71 5.29 -9.21 10.35
N CYS A 72 4.43 -9.08 9.33
CA CYS A 72 4.45 -7.92 8.43
C CYS A 72 4.09 -6.60 9.12
N ARG A 73 3.34 -6.65 10.22
CA ARG A 73 3.09 -5.47 11.07
C ARG A 73 4.36 -4.89 11.65
N GLU A 74 5.29 -5.73 12.09
CA GLU A 74 6.60 -5.27 12.59
C GLU A 74 7.50 -4.79 11.46
N PHE A 75 7.42 -5.43 10.29
CA PHE A 75 8.17 -5.03 9.10
C PHE A 75 7.80 -3.63 8.61
N VAL A 76 6.51 -3.39 8.47
CA VAL A 76 5.96 -2.13 7.95
C VAL A 76 5.97 -1.05 9.03
N GLY A 77 5.67 -1.41 10.28
CA GLY A 77 5.80 -0.52 11.43
C GLY A 77 4.63 0.46 11.57
N GLU A 78 4.94 1.75 11.68
CA GLU A 78 3.96 2.79 12.02
C GLU A 78 2.80 2.94 11.01
N PRO A 79 3.02 2.94 9.69
CA PRO A 79 1.95 2.97 8.69
C PRO A 79 0.92 1.86 8.89
N TRP A 80 1.39 0.64 9.16
CA TRP A 80 0.50 -0.50 9.46
C TRP A 80 -0.39 -0.20 10.67
N ARG A 81 0.21 0.29 11.76
CA ARG A 81 -0.54 0.63 12.97
C ARG A 81 -1.56 1.73 12.69
N ARG A 82 -1.25 2.70 11.83
CA ARG A 82 -2.19 3.76 11.45
C ARG A 82 -3.40 3.21 10.71
N VAL A 83 -3.21 2.30 9.77
CA VAL A 83 -4.32 1.62 9.09
C VAL A 83 -5.19 0.85 10.10
N GLU A 84 -4.57 0.08 11.01
CA GLU A 84 -5.29 -0.66 12.04
C GLU A 84 -6.12 0.25 12.96
N ILE A 85 -5.55 1.37 13.39
CA ILE A 85 -6.24 2.35 14.25
C ILE A 85 -7.46 2.92 13.53
N LEU A 86 -7.31 3.37 12.27
CA LEU A 86 -8.42 3.92 11.50
C LEU A 86 -9.52 2.87 11.28
N LEU A 87 -9.15 1.64 10.91
CA LEU A 87 -10.10 0.54 10.77
C LEU A 87 -10.85 0.22 12.08
N ASP A 88 -10.16 0.22 13.22
CA ASP A 88 -10.77 -0.04 14.53
C ASP A 88 -11.76 1.07 14.92
N LEU A 89 -11.39 2.34 14.68
CA LEU A 89 -12.26 3.47 14.95
C LEU A 89 -13.52 3.44 14.05
N ILE A 90 -13.37 3.09 12.76
CA ILE A 90 -14.51 2.92 11.83
C ILE A 90 -15.42 1.79 12.33
N LYS A 91 -14.86 0.62 12.69
CA LYS A 91 -15.64 -0.52 13.20
C LYS A 91 -16.42 -0.20 14.47
N LYS A 92 -15.87 0.67 15.32
CA LYS A 92 -16.53 1.12 16.56
C LYS A 92 -17.59 2.20 16.33
N ASN A 93 -17.81 2.63 15.08
CA ASN A 93 -18.61 3.81 14.76
C ASN A 93 -18.20 5.03 15.60
N ALA A 94 -16.90 5.16 15.87
CA ALA A 94 -16.39 6.32 16.56
C ALA A 94 -16.62 7.56 15.68
N ASP A 95 -16.94 8.69 16.31
CA ASP A 95 -16.98 9.98 15.62
C ASP A 95 -15.54 10.41 15.33
N ILE A 96 -15.01 9.99 14.18
CA ILE A 96 -13.69 10.41 13.70
C ILE A 96 -13.90 11.63 12.81
N GLY A 97 -13.25 12.72 13.16
CA GLY A 97 -13.17 13.89 12.29
C GLY A 97 -12.50 13.53 10.97
N ILE A 98 -13.05 14.01 9.85
CA ILE A 98 -12.48 13.76 8.52
C ILE A 98 -11.01 14.23 8.43
N ASP A 99 -10.64 15.29 9.15
CA ASP A 99 -9.27 15.79 9.25
C ASP A 99 -8.31 14.73 9.81
N GLU A 100 -8.73 14.00 10.84
CA GLU A 100 -7.92 12.93 11.45
C GLU A 100 -7.75 11.75 10.49
N VAL A 101 -8.83 11.37 9.79
CA VAL A 101 -8.78 10.35 8.74
C VAL A 101 -7.77 10.75 7.67
N LEU A 102 -7.90 11.94 7.08
CA LEU A 102 -7.06 12.36 5.97
C LEU A 102 -5.60 12.57 6.37
N ASN A 103 -5.32 13.02 7.60
CA ASN A 103 -3.96 13.08 8.13
C ASN A 103 -3.35 11.68 8.31
N GLY A 104 -4.14 10.70 8.74
CA GLY A 104 -3.70 9.31 8.81
C GLY A 104 -3.39 8.74 7.42
N LEU A 105 -4.24 9.01 6.44
CA LEU A 105 -4.06 8.56 5.05
C LEU A 105 -2.82 9.17 4.39
N GLU A 106 -2.52 10.45 4.63
CA GLU A 106 -1.31 11.10 4.09
C GLU A 106 -0.02 10.40 4.58
N ILE A 107 0.01 9.93 5.83
CA ILE A 107 1.14 9.16 6.37
C ILE A 107 1.26 7.80 5.68
N ILE A 108 0.12 7.15 5.40
CA ILE A 108 0.06 5.84 4.76
C ILE A 108 0.58 5.94 3.32
N GLU A 109 -0.02 6.81 2.49
CA GLU A 109 0.33 6.94 1.08
C GLU A 109 1.78 7.37 0.87
N LYS A 110 2.26 8.32 1.68
CA LYS A 110 3.66 8.75 1.60
C LYS A 110 4.62 7.60 1.87
N PHE A 111 4.31 6.75 2.85
CA PHE A 111 5.16 5.60 3.16
C PHE A 111 5.15 4.53 2.07
N VAL A 112 3.98 4.22 1.50
CA VAL A 112 3.83 3.21 0.45
C VAL A 112 4.68 3.59 -0.76
N GLY A 113 4.44 4.78 -1.33
CA GLY A 113 5.16 5.24 -2.52
C GLY A 113 6.66 5.46 -2.29
N GLU A 114 7.03 6.19 -1.23
CA GLU A 114 8.42 6.63 -1.02
C GLU A 114 9.30 5.53 -0.39
N GLU A 115 8.85 4.89 0.68
CA GLU A 115 9.69 3.94 1.43
C GLU A 115 9.56 2.53 0.89
N THR A 116 8.34 2.05 0.68
CA THR A 116 8.09 0.63 0.36
C THR A 116 8.51 0.30 -1.07
N TYR A 117 8.01 1.04 -2.06
CA TYR A 117 8.31 0.74 -3.45
C TYR A 117 9.63 1.33 -3.93
N SER A 118 9.84 2.63 -3.71
CA SER A 118 10.99 3.34 -4.26
C SER A 118 12.31 2.99 -3.57
N ARG A 119 12.32 2.91 -2.23
CA ARG A 119 13.56 2.72 -1.44
C ARG A 119 13.86 1.28 -1.07
N LEU A 120 12.83 0.43 -0.97
CA LEU A 120 13.00 -0.97 -0.54
C LEU A 120 12.81 -1.96 -1.70
N LEU A 121 11.61 -2.08 -2.27
CA LEU A 121 11.30 -3.15 -3.22
C LEU A 121 12.05 -3.03 -4.54
N TYR A 122 12.03 -1.85 -5.17
CA TYR A 122 12.66 -1.65 -6.47
C TYR A 122 14.19 -1.93 -6.43
N PRO A 123 14.96 -1.39 -5.46
CA PRO A 123 16.39 -1.69 -5.36
C PRO A 123 16.69 -3.17 -5.08
N LEU A 124 15.88 -3.83 -4.24
CA LEU A 124 16.09 -5.24 -3.93
C LEU A 124 15.84 -6.13 -5.16
N LEU A 125 14.79 -5.84 -5.93
CA LEU A 125 14.50 -6.57 -7.16
C LEU A 125 15.54 -6.31 -8.26
N ASP A 126 16.00 -5.07 -8.43
CA ASP A 126 17.11 -4.76 -9.35
C ASP A 126 18.40 -5.53 -8.99
N LYS A 127 18.70 -5.66 -7.70
CA LYS A 127 19.83 -6.46 -7.23
C LYS A 127 19.68 -7.94 -7.57
N LEU A 128 18.49 -8.52 -7.36
CA LEU A 128 18.22 -9.92 -7.69
C LEU A 128 18.30 -10.21 -9.19
N ILE A 129 17.79 -9.30 -10.02
CA ILE A 129 17.87 -9.36 -11.49
C ILE A 129 19.32 -9.51 -11.93
N LYS A 130 20.20 -8.67 -11.37
CA LYS A 130 21.63 -8.68 -11.67
C LYS A 130 22.32 -9.97 -11.21
N GLU A 131 21.96 -10.49 -10.04
CA GLU A 131 22.54 -11.73 -9.50
C GLU A 131 22.07 -12.99 -10.25
N LEU A 132 20.81 -13.04 -10.69
CA LEU A 132 20.23 -14.20 -11.36
C LEU A 132 20.39 -14.19 -12.89
N ASN A 133 20.85 -13.08 -13.48
CA ASN A 133 20.92 -12.87 -14.93
C ASN A 133 19.56 -13.12 -15.64
N ILE A 134 18.46 -12.84 -14.95
CA ILE A 134 17.09 -12.99 -15.46
C ILE A 134 16.59 -11.63 -15.95
N SER A 135 16.04 -11.57 -17.16
CA SER A 135 15.37 -10.36 -17.64
C SER A 135 13.99 -10.21 -16.97
N LEU A 136 13.91 -9.45 -15.88
CA LEU A 136 12.64 -9.03 -15.26
C LEU A 136 12.27 -7.58 -15.61
N LYS A 137 12.69 -7.09 -16.80
CA LYS A 137 12.43 -5.70 -17.25
C LYS A 137 10.94 -5.33 -17.17
N VAL A 138 10.06 -6.28 -17.45
CA VAL A 138 8.61 -6.09 -17.33
C VAL A 138 8.21 -5.80 -15.87
N ILE A 139 8.71 -6.56 -14.89
CA ILE A 139 8.41 -6.34 -13.47
C ILE A 139 8.93 -4.98 -13.00
N SER A 140 10.15 -4.61 -13.40
CA SER A 140 10.76 -3.32 -13.06
C SER A 140 9.94 -2.14 -13.61
N ASN A 141 9.44 -2.25 -14.84
CA ASN A 141 8.57 -1.22 -15.42
C ASN A 141 7.23 -1.12 -14.68
N ILE A 142 6.58 -2.24 -14.36
CA ILE A 142 5.31 -2.23 -13.64
C ILE A 142 5.47 -1.65 -12.23
N LEU A 143 6.57 -1.97 -11.53
CA LEU A 143 6.84 -1.35 -10.22
C LEU A 143 7.08 0.15 -10.31
N SER A 144 7.69 0.61 -11.41
CA SER A 144 7.86 2.04 -11.65
C SER A 144 6.52 2.73 -11.90
N GLU A 145 5.59 2.06 -12.57
CA GLU A 145 4.21 2.53 -12.76
C GLU A 145 3.46 2.61 -11.42
N ILE A 146 3.55 1.57 -10.58
CA ILE A 146 2.97 1.57 -9.22
C ILE A 146 3.52 2.73 -8.39
N ILE A 147 4.84 3.00 -8.45
CA ILE A 147 5.44 4.14 -7.73
C ILE A 147 4.81 5.47 -8.16
N GLU A 148 4.50 5.65 -9.46
CA GLU A 148 3.84 6.86 -9.92
C GLU A 148 2.35 6.90 -9.50
N GLU A 149 1.65 5.77 -9.54
CA GLU A 149 0.27 5.63 -9.06
C GLU A 149 0.14 6.03 -7.57
N GLU A 150 1.06 5.59 -6.73
CA GLU A 150 1.10 5.97 -5.30
C GLU A 150 1.30 7.47 -5.07
N LYS A 151 2.04 8.15 -5.96
CA LYS A 151 2.13 9.62 -5.90
C LYS A 151 0.79 10.27 -6.26
N TYR A 152 0.04 9.67 -7.19
CA TYR A 152 -1.32 10.13 -7.48
C TYR A 152 -2.28 9.89 -6.32
N HIS A 153 -2.11 8.80 -5.56
CA HIS A 153 -2.87 8.58 -4.33
C HIS A 153 -2.61 9.70 -3.30
N GLU A 154 -1.34 10.04 -3.05
CA GLU A 154 -0.98 11.16 -2.17
C GLU A 154 -1.61 12.48 -2.63
N ILE A 155 -1.59 12.77 -3.94
CA ILE A 155 -2.22 13.95 -4.52
C ILE A 155 -3.72 13.97 -4.25
N ILE A 156 -4.42 12.84 -4.44
CA ILE A 156 -5.87 12.74 -4.19
C ILE A 156 -6.17 13.00 -2.72
N ILE A 157 -5.43 12.40 -1.79
CA ILE A 157 -5.62 12.65 -0.36
C ILE A 157 -5.43 14.12 -0.02
N ARG A 158 -4.41 14.78 -0.59
CA ARG A 158 -4.20 16.22 -0.41
C ARG A 158 -5.36 17.06 -0.98
N MET A 159 -5.86 16.72 -2.17
CA MET A 159 -7.02 17.41 -2.76
C MET A 159 -8.28 17.27 -1.89
N LEU A 160 -8.48 16.12 -1.24
CA LEU A 160 -9.58 15.94 -0.27
C LEU A 160 -9.37 16.81 0.98
N LYS A 161 -8.13 16.95 1.47
CA LYS A 161 -7.80 17.85 2.61
C LYS A 161 -8.05 19.32 2.30
N GLU A 162 -7.81 19.76 1.07
CA GLU A 162 -8.06 21.15 0.68
C GLU A 162 -9.56 21.51 0.65
N LYS A 163 -10.46 20.51 0.63
CA LYS A 163 -11.92 20.73 0.57
C LYS A 163 -12.60 20.87 1.93
N ILE A 164 -11.90 20.48 3.00
CA ILE A 164 -12.39 20.57 4.38
C ILE A 164 -11.88 21.83 5.09
N GLN A 165 -10.93 22.54 4.48
CA GLN A 165 -10.37 23.83 4.91
C GLN A 165 -11.20 25.00 4.38
#